data_AF-A0A2V2SCM5-F1
#
_entry.id   AF-A0A2V2SCM5-F1
#
_cell.length_a   1.000
_cell.length_b   1.000
_cell.length_c   1.000
_cell.angle_alpha   90.00
_cell.angle_beta   90.00
_cell.angle_gamma   90.00
#
_symmetry.space_group_name_H-M   'P 1'
#
loop_
_entity.id
_entity.type
_entity.pdbx_description
1 polymer ?
#
loop_
_entity_poly.entity_id
_entity_poly.type
_entity_poly.pdbx_seq_one_letter_code
_entity_poly.pdbx_strand_id
1 'polypeptide(L)'
;MLAVNLIITARGIKNPICMAAWRTPFRVLSTPFLMMSRVGDTISRLREMWAEPREATHRGRKCPFLLACRFAPEAAQTKSMLQVQIPEDLQEFWEITRAATLFKDERYGQWGVEVLEPAQALIESSNQTKARPRDFRPSDLVVGRFLGDSDLLLLDCNLAKQASGAVIVALPLDKRSDWPAVASSFAEFLDRLAETQGDKYWEVRK
;
A
#
# COMPACT_ATOMS: atom_id res chain seq x y z
N MET A 1 53.50 53.04 2.64
CA MET A 1 54.94 53.30 2.79
C MET A 1 55.33 52.87 4.20
N LEU A 2 56.25 51.89 4.31
CA LEU A 2 56.96 51.42 5.51
C LEU A 2 56.08 50.85 6.67
N ALA A 3 55.96 49.53 6.89
CA ALA A 3 56.94 48.49 7.21
C ALA A 3 57.20 48.33 8.72
N VAL A 4 56.96 47.09 9.18
CA VAL A 4 57.86 46.28 10.02
C VAL A 4 57.93 46.61 11.52
N ASN A 5 57.50 45.65 12.36
CA ASN A 5 58.49 44.87 13.13
C ASN A 5 57.92 43.61 13.81
N LEU A 6 58.58 42.51 13.47
CA LEU A 6 58.69 41.25 14.21
C LEU A 6 59.53 41.49 15.48
N ILE A 7 59.42 40.64 16.50
CA ILE A 7 60.55 39.90 17.11
C ILE A 7 60.03 38.91 18.17
N ILE A 8 60.68 37.75 18.14
CA ILE A 8 60.45 36.49 18.85
C ILE A 8 61.29 36.44 20.12
N THR A 9 60.77 35.82 21.19
CA THR A 9 61.54 35.07 22.20
C THR A 9 60.56 34.23 23.04
N ALA A 10 60.81 33.07 23.63
CA ALA A 10 61.68 31.90 23.46
C ALA A 10 61.60 31.14 24.81
N ARG A 11 61.58 29.79 24.79
CA ARG A 11 61.73 28.85 25.94
C ARG A 11 60.51 28.78 26.88
N GLY A 12 59.85 27.66 27.15
CA GLY A 12 60.28 26.25 27.22
C GLY A 12 60.18 25.80 28.68
N ILE A 13 59.39 24.73 28.96
CA ILE A 13 59.58 23.67 29.99
C ILE A 13 58.24 23.11 30.55
N LYS A 14 58.08 21.78 30.38
CA LYS A 14 57.36 20.73 31.16
C LYS A 14 55.84 20.43 30.97
N ASN A 15 55.62 19.34 30.20
CA ASN A 15 54.57 18.28 30.18
C ASN A 15 53.81 17.96 31.51
N PRO A 16 52.79 17.07 31.51
CA PRO A 16 51.79 16.67 30.49
C PRO A 16 50.35 16.65 31.06
N ILE A 17 49.30 16.93 30.28
CA ILE A 17 47.92 16.61 30.69
C ILE A 17 47.16 16.00 29.51
N CYS A 18 46.56 14.84 29.79
CA CYS A 18 45.68 14.04 28.96
C CYS A 18 44.68 14.86 28.15
N MET A 19 44.55 14.57 26.85
CA MET A 19 43.30 14.81 26.12
C MET A 19 42.79 13.47 25.56
N ALA A 20 41.78 12.96 26.24
CA ALA A 20 40.95 11.87 25.77
C ALA A 20 40.19 12.30 24.52
N ALA A 21 40.16 11.41 23.54
CA ALA A 21 39.37 11.52 22.33
C ALA A 21 37.87 11.56 22.68
N TRP A 22 37.18 12.64 22.30
CA TRP A 22 35.73 12.68 22.32
C TRP A 22 35.22 11.96 21.06
N ARG A 23 34.93 10.67 21.21
CA ARG A 23 34.04 9.95 20.28
C ARG A 23 32.62 10.37 20.59
N THR A 24 32.01 11.16 19.71
CA THR A 24 30.56 11.33 19.67
C THR A 24 29.90 9.97 19.44
N PRO A 25 28.95 9.52 20.28
CA PRO A 25 28.22 8.31 20.01
C PRO A 25 27.26 8.59 18.85
N PHE A 26 27.44 7.84 17.77
CA PHE A 26 26.42 7.66 16.75
C PHE A 26 25.18 7.12 17.45
N ARG A 27 24.16 7.96 17.65
CA ARG A 27 22.84 7.50 18.04
C ARG A 27 22.30 6.70 16.86
N VAL A 28 22.36 5.38 16.97
CA VAL A 28 21.44 4.52 16.23
C VAL A 28 20.06 4.96 16.65
N LEU A 29 19.34 5.62 15.74
CA LEU A 29 17.91 5.84 15.91
C LEU A 29 17.28 4.46 15.82
N SER A 30 17.02 3.85 16.96
CA SER A 30 16.14 2.70 17.06
C SER A 30 14.80 3.12 16.48
N THR A 31 14.46 2.58 15.31
CA THR A 31 13.11 2.63 14.75
C THR A 31 12.15 2.18 15.86
N PRO A 32 11.10 2.95 16.18
CA PRO A 32 10.07 2.44 17.08
C PRO A 32 9.50 1.20 16.39
N PHE A 33 9.60 0.07 17.07
CA PHE A 33 8.89 -1.15 16.74
C PHE A 33 7.40 -0.81 16.90
N LEU A 34 6.83 -0.20 15.86
CA LEU A 34 5.39 0.01 15.72
C LEU A 34 4.77 -1.38 15.86
N MET A 35 3.76 -1.56 16.71
CA MET A 35 2.88 -2.72 16.56
C MET A 35 2.30 -2.60 15.16
N MET A 36 2.88 -3.34 14.21
CA MET A 36 2.45 -3.31 12.83
C MET A 36 1.11 -4.04 12.79
N SER A 37 0.11 -3.34 12.30
CA SER A 37 -1.20 -3.91 12.03
C SER A 37 -1.11 -4.95 10.93
N ARG A 38 -2.17 -5.74 10.80
CA ARG A 38 -2.31 -6.73 9.73
C ARG A 38 -2.07 -6.11 8.33
N VAL A 39 -2.59 -4.91 8.09
CA VAL A 39 -2.39 -4.18 6.83
C VAL A 39 -0.94 -3.74 6.68
N GLY A 40 -0.34 -3.15 7.71
CA GLY A 40 1.04 -2.70 7.70
C GLY A 40 2.06 -3.83 7.51
N ASP A 41 1.82 -4.98 8.12
CA ASP A 41 2.60 -6.20 7.96
C ASP A 41 2.56 -6.69 6.51
N THR A 42 1.37 -6.80 5.93
CA THR A 42 1.23 -7.26 4.55
C THR A 42 1.82 -6.27 3.55
N ILE A 43 1.64 -4.95 3.72
CA ILE A 43 2.32 -3.95 2.87
C ILE A 43 3.84 -4.11 2.95
N SER A 44 4.39 -4.27 4.16
CA SER A 44 5.84 -4.37 4.36
C SER A 44 6.41 -5.63 3.71
N ARG A 45 5.73 -6.77 3.90
CA ARG A 45 6.04 -8.04 3.22
C ARG A 45 5.98 -7.91 1.70
N LEU A 46 4.97 -7.21 1.16
CA LEU A 46 4.86 -6.97 -0.28
C LEU A 46 5.97 -6.06 -0.82
N ARG A 47 6.36 -5.01 -0.08
CA ARG A 47 7.51 -4.16 -0.44
C ARG A 47 8.81 -4.95 -0.46
N GLU A 48 9.04 -5.80 0.53
CA GLU A 48 10.26 -6.61 0.59
C GLU A 48 10.31 -7.66 -0.53
N MET A 49 9.22 -8.40 -0.73
CA MET A 49 9.23 -9.56 -1.63
C MET A 49 8.90 -9.23 -3.08
N TRP A 50 8.19 -8.13 -3.36
CA TRP A 50 7.62 -7.83 -4.68
C TRP A 50 7.99 -6.43 -5.20
N ALA A 51 8.95 -5.74 -4.59
CA ALA A 51 9.47 -4.48 -5.15
C ALA A 51 10.17 -4.67 -6.50
N GLU A 52 10.72 -5.85 -6.80
CA GLU A 52 11.30 -6.14 -8.11
C GLU A 52 10.46 -7.20 -8.85
N PRO A 53 10.31 -7.10 -10.19
CA PRO A 53 9.57 -8.09 -10.97
C PRO A 53 10.11 -9.50 -10.76
N ARG A 54 9.21 -10.46 -10.51
CA ARG A 54 9.58 -11.87 -10.30
C ARG A 54 8.48 -12.84 -10.69
N GLU A 55 8.88 -14.11 -10.82
CA GLU A 55 7.96 -15.22 -11.10
C GLU A 55 7.03 -15.46 -9.91
N ALA A 56 5.72 -15.50 -10.17
CA ALA A 56 4.72 -15.95 -9.21
C ALA A 56 4.36 -17.43 -9.44
N THR A 57 3.80 -18.07 -8.42
CA THR A 57 3.20 -19.41 -8.51
C THR A 57 1.71 -19.33 -8.26
N HIS A 58 0.92 -19.57 -9.29
CA HIS A 58 -0.54 -19.60 -9.22
C HIS A 58 -1.01 -21.05 -9.28
N ARG A 59 -1.67 -21.52 -8.21
CA ARG A 59 -2.23 -22.89 -8.12
C ARG A 59 -1.22 -24.01 -8.45
N GLY A 60 0.00 -23.87 -7.94
CA GLY A 60 1.09 -24.83 -8.16
C GLY A 60 1.75 -24.77 -9.55
N ARG A 61 1.41 -23.79 -10.38
CA ARG A 61 2.04 -23.56 -11.69
C ARG A 61 2.72 -22.21 -11.72
N LYS A 62 3.85 -22.11 -12.42
CA LYS A 62 4.50 -20.82 -12.65
C LYS A 62 3.57 -19.91 -13.45
N CYS A 63 3.37 -18.70 -12.95
CA CYS A 63 2.74 -17.62 -13.69
C CYS A 63 3.63 -17.28 -14.90
N PRO A 64 3.08 -17.13 -16.11
CA PRO A 64 3.87 -16.78 -17.30
C PRO A 64 4.36 -15.33 -17.30
N PHE A 65 3.92 -14.52 -16.32
CA PHE A 65 4.23 -13.11 -16.18
C PHE A 65 5.19 -12.86 -15.03
N LEU A 66 6.06 -11.85 -15.18
CA LEU A 66 6.83 -11.31 -14.08
C LEU A 66 5.98 -10.24 -13.39
N LEU A 67 5.68 -10.45 -12.11
CA LEU A 67 4.78 -9.61 -11.34
C LEU A 67 5.57 -8.75 -10.35
N ALA A 68 5.12 -7.52 -10.14
CA ALA A 68 5.68 -6.60 -9.15
C ALA A 68 4.60 -5.80 -8.42
N CYS A 69 4.93 -5.31 -7.23
CA CYS A 69 4.11 -4.40 -6.44
C CYS A 69 4.76 -3.02 -6.36
N ARG A 70 3.96 -1.97 -6.51
CA ARG A 70 4.36 -0.56 -6.39
C ARG A 70 3.41 0.14 -5.44
N PHE A 71 3.95 0.96 -4.56
CA PHE A 71 3.17 1.69 -3.57
C PHE A 71 3.46 3.18 -3.75
N ALA A 72 2.42 4.01 -3.60
CA ALA A 72 2.62 5.45 -3.57
C ALA A 72 3.48 5.82 -2.35
N PRO A 73 4.44 6.75 -2.49
CA PRO A 73 5.35 7.12 -1.40
C PRO A 73 4.66 7.92 -0.29
N GLU A 74 3.49 8.49 -0.57
CA GLU A 74 2.76 9.38 0.32
C GLU A 74 1.53 8.69 0.92
N ALA A 75 1.23 9.00 2.17
CA ALA A 75 -0.04 8.68 2.81
C ALA A 75 -1.14 9.67 2.39
N ALA A 76 -2.40 9.27 2.53
CA ALA A 76 -3.56 10.15 2.40
C ALA A 76 -4.24 10.38 3.76
N GLN A 77 -4.68 11.61 4.00
CA GLN A 77 -5.53 11.93 5.14
C GLN A 77 -6.99 11.65 4.76
N THR A 78 -7.50 10.51 5.20
CA THR A 78 -8.84 10.02 4.83
C THR A 78 -9.97 10.76 5.55
N LYS A 79 -9.79 11.07 6.84
CA LYS A 79 -10.83 11.69 7.70
C LYS A 79 -11.31 13.07 7.24
N SER A 80 -10.44 13.87 6.61
CA SER A 80 -10.81 15.20 6.11
C SER A 80 -11.36 15.16 4.68
N MET A 81 -11.02 14.13 3.91
CA MET A 81 -11.38 14.02 2.48
C MET A 81 -12.67 13.24 2.25
N LEU A 82 -12.98 12.27 3.11
CA LEU A 82 -14.13 11.39 2.94
C LEU A 82 -15.25 11.77 3.92
N GLN A 83 -16.42 12.12 3.39
CA GLN A 83 -17.65 12.30 4.17
C GLN A 83 -18.40 10.98 4.41
N VAL A 84 -17.81 9.87 4.00
CA VAL A 84 -18.39 8.52 4.07
C VAL A 84 -17.64 7.74 5.14
N GLN A 85 -18.36 6.95 5.93
CA GLN A 85 -17.71 6.02 6.86
C GLN A 85 -17.08 4.88 6.06
N ILE A 86 -15.80 4.61 6.29
CA ILE A 86 -15.04 3.56 5.63
C ILE A 86 -14.55 2.53 6.67
N PRO A 87 -14.33 1.27 6.25
CA PRO A 87 -13.68 0.26 7.09
C PRO A 87 -12.31 0.72 7.58
N GLU A 88 -11.98 0.39 8.82
CA GLU A 88 -10.73 0.80 9.49
C GLU A 88 -9.48 0.30 8.76
N ASP A 89 -9.53 -0.92 8.19
CA ASP A 89 -8.41 -1.51 7.47
C ASP A 89 -8.12 -0.81 6.13
N LEU A 90 -9.14 -0.34 5.41
CA LEU A 90 -8.94 0.52 4.24
C LEU A 90 -8.41 1.90 4.64
N GLN A 91 -8.93 2.47 5.73
CA GLN A 91 -8.46 3.75 6.24
C GLN A 91 -6.97 3.68 6.56
N GLU A 92 -6.58 2.63 7.28
CA GLU A 92 -5.20 2.34 7.63
C GLU A 92 -4.31 2.16 6.39
N PHE A 93 -4.77 1.40 5.39
CA PHE A 93 -4.03 1.26 4.14
C PHE A 93 -3.69 2.63 3.54
N TRP A 94 -4.69 3.51 3.42
CA TRP A 94 -4.50 4.85 2.86
C TRP A 94 -3.61 5.76 3.73
N GLU A 95 -3.58 5.55 5.05
CA GLU A 95 -2.68 6.24 5.97
C GLU A 95 -1.23 5.72 5.89
N ILE A 96 -1.00 4.51 5.39
CA ILE A 96 0.34 3.96 5.13
C ILE A 96 0.81 4.30 3.70
N THR A 97 -0.09 4.25 2.73
CA THR A 97 0.16 4.51 1.32
C THR A 97 -1.14 4.88 0.61
N ARG A 98 -1.17 6.04 -0.05
CA ARG A 98 -2.41 6.56 -0.64
C ARG A 98 -2.96 5.72 -1.78
N ALA A 99 -2.13 4.93 -2.45
CA ALA A 99 -2.51 4.08 -3.58
C ALA A 99 -1.45 3.01 -3.79
N ALA A 100 -1.81 1.94 -4.50
CA ALA A 100 -0.84 0.91 -4.90
C ALA A 100 -1.20 0.28 -6.24
N THR A 101 -0.22 -0.35 -6.86
CA THR A 101 -0.43 -1.32 -7.91
C THR A 101 0.17 -2.64 -7.44
N LEU A 102 -0.67 -3.64 -7.22
CA LEU A 102 -0.27 -4.93 -6.65
C LEU A 102 -0.22 -5.99 -7.74
N PHE A 103 0.86 -6.76 -7.77
CA PHE A 103 1.07 -7.88 -8.69
C PHE A 103 0.87 -7.52 -10.17
N LYS A 104 1.32 -6.32 -10.57
CA LYS A 104 1.24 -5.90 -11.96
C LYS A 104 2.22 -6.69 -12.81
N ASP A 105 1.75 -7.22 -13.94
CA ASP A 105 2.62 -7.75 -14.98
C ASP A 105 3.44 -6.61 -15.62
N GLU A 106 4.75 -6.75 -15.59
CA GLU A 106 5.69 -5.75 -16.10
C GLU A 106 5.65 -5.63 -17.63
N ARG A 107 5.30 -6.72 -18.34
CA ARG A 107 5.42 -6.77 -19.80
C ARG A 107 4.23 -6.17 -20.53
N TYR A 108 3.01 -6.52 -20.13
CA TYR A 108 1.77 -6.13 -20.81
C TYR A 108 0.89 -5.25 -19.92
N GLY A 109 1.08 -5.25 -18.60
CA GLY A 109 0.24 -4.49 -17.68
C GLY A 109 -1.21 -4.97 -17.63
N GLN A 110 -1.46 -6.23 -18.00
CA GLN A 110 -2.79 -6.85 -18.09
C GLN A 110 -3.11 -7.78 -16.92
N TRP A 111 -2.27 -7.79 -15.89
CA TRP A 111 -2.48 -8.57 -14.68
C TRP A 111 -2.24 -7.70 -13.46
N GLY A 112 -2.90 -8.01 -12.35
CA GLY A 112 -2.76 -7.32 -11.08
C GLY A 112 -3.97 -6.46 -10.73
N VAL A 113 -3.82 -5.68 -9.67
CA VAL A 113 -4.87 -4.76 -9.18
C VAL A 113 -4.27 -3.38 -8.90
N GLU A 114 -4.93 -2.36 -9.42
CA GLU A 114 -4.72 -0.98 -9.00
C GLU A 114 -5.62 -0.70 -7.79
N VAL A 115 -5.03 -0.35 -6.64
CA VAL A 115 -5.74 0.18 -5.48
C VAL A 115 -5.73 1.70 -5.58
N LEU A 116 -6.92 2.28 -5.73
CA LEU A 116 -7.15 3.69 -5.97
C LEU A 116 -6.85 4.53 -4.73
N GLU A 117 -6.50 5.79 -4.97
CA GLU A 117 -6.48 6.80 -3.90
C GLU A 117 -7.89 7.25 -3.51
N PRO A 118 -8.08 7.83 -2.30
CA PRO A 118 -9.41 8.14 -1.77
C PRO A 118 -10.30 8.97 -2.71
N ALA A 119 -9.74 10.02 -3.33
CA ALA A 119 -10.48 10.88 -4.24
C ALA A 119 -10.93 10.14 -5.51
N GLN A 120 -10.05 9.30 -6.07
CA GLN A 120 -10.36 8.49 -7.24
C GLN A 120 -11.40 7.41 -6.90
N ALA A 121 -11.30 6.79 -5.73
CA ALA A 121 -12.28 5.81 -5.24
C ALA A 121 -13.69 6.41 -5.16
N LEU A 122 -13.83 7.64 -4.65
CA LEU A 122 -15.12 8.36 -4.61
C LEU A 122 -15.67 8.65 -6.01
N ILE A 123 -14.81 9.15 -6.91
CA ILE A 123 -15.20 9.47 -8.30
C ILE A 123 -15.67 8.20 -9.01
N GLU A 124 -14.89 7.13 -8.91
CA GLU A 124 -15.22 5.83 -9.53
C GLU A 124 -16.54 5.29 -8.97
N SER A 125 -16.72 5.32 -7.65
CA SER A 125 -17.97 4.87 -6.99
C SER A 125 -19.19 5.67 -7.47
N SER A 126 -19.06 6.99 -7.60
CA SER A 126 -20.11 7.85 -8.12
C SER A 126 -20.44 7.52 -9.59
N ASN A 127 -19.42 7.29 -10.41
CA ASN A 127 -19.57 6.94 -11.81
C ASN A 127 -20.29 5.59 -11.97
N GLN A 128 -19.89 4.57 -11.21
CA GLN A 128 -20.50 3.24 -11.25
C GLN A 128 -21.94 3.27 -10.74
N THR A 129 -22.23 4.02 -9.68
CA THR A 129 -23.60 4.19 -9.18
C THR A 129 -24.51 4.85 -10.23
N LYS A 130 -24.01 5.82 -11.00
CA LYS A 130 -24.76 6.46 -12.09
C LYS A 130 -24.93 5.56 -13.30
N ALA A 131 -23.88 4.82 -13.68
CA ALA A 131 -23.88 3.96 -14.86
C ALA A 131 -24.70 2.68 -14.65
N ARG A 132 -24.66 2.11 -13.44
CA ARG A 132 -25.25 0.82 -13.08
C ARG A 132 -26.05 0.91 -11.77
N PRO A 133 -27.08 1.76 -11.69
CA PRO A 133 -27.82 2.04 -10.45
C PRO A 133 -28.60 0.86 -9.88
N ARG A 134 -28.78 -0.23 -10.65
CA ARG A 134 -29.41 -1.47 -10.18
C ARG A 134 -28.41 -2.43 -9.50
N ASP A 135 -27.13 -2.30 -9.81
CA ASP A 135 -26.09 -3.21 -9.33
C ASP A 135 -25.27 -2.60 -8.18
N PHE A 136 -24.97 -1.30 -8.27
CA PHE A 136 -24.25 -0.55 -7.25
C PHE A 136 -25.21 0.12 -6.25
N ARG A 137 -24.84 0.07 -4.98
CA ARG A 137 -25.56 0.66 -3.86
C ARG A 137 -24.86 1.95 -3.42
N PRO A 138 -25.58 2.90 -2.79
CA PRO A 138 -24.97 4.11 -2.25
C PRO A 138 -23.89 3.88 -1.16
N SER A 139 -23.94 2.71 -0.49
CA SER A 139 -22.94 2.31 0.52
C SER A 139 -21.72 1.62 -0.08
N ASP A 140 -21.69 1.38 -1.38
CA ASP A 140 -20.56 0.73 -2.02
C ASP A 140 -19.43 1.72 -2.29
N LEU A 141 -18.20 1.27 -2.06
CA LEU A 141 -16.99 2.02 -2.37
C LEU A 141 -16.10 1.18 -3.31
N VAL A 142 -15.93 1.64 -4.55
CA VAL A 142 -14.96 1.09 -5.49
C VAL A 142 -13.58 1.57 -5.07
N VAL A 143 -12.73 0.66 -4.63
CA VAL A 143 -11.38 0.96 -4.14
C VAL A 143 -10.28 0.47 -5.07
N GLY A 144 -10.62 -0.32 -6.10
CA GLY A 144 -9.62 -0.83 -7.00
C GLY A 144 -10.16 -1.25 -8.35
N ARG A 145 -9.24 -1.43 -9.29
CA ARG A 145 -9.47 -1.90 -10.66
C ARG A 145 -8.58 -3.09 -10.92
N PHE A 146 -9.14 -4.19 -11.40
CA PHE A 146 -8.30 -5.26 -11.92
C PHE A 146 -7.73 -4.84 -13.27
N LEU A 147 -6.47 -5.18 -13.51
CA LEU A 147 -5.82 -4.92 -14.77
C LEU A 147 -6.16 -6.03 -15.77
N GLY A 148 -6.26 -5.68 -17.05
CA GLY A 148 -6.63 -6.61 -18.13
C GLY A 148 -8.14 -6.83 -18.26
N ASP A 149 -8.83 -6.96 -17.14
CA ASP A 149 -10.26 -7.23 -17.09
C ASP A 149 -11.00 -5.99 -16.57
N SER A 150 -12.22 -5.72 -17.05
CA SER A 150 -13.01 -4.55 -16.60
C SER A 150 -13.66 -4.76 -15.22
N ASP A 151 -13.07 -5.60 -14.39
CA ASP A 151 -13.55 -5.92 -13.05
C ASP A 151 -13.11 -4.84 -12.05
N LEU A 152 -13.96 -4.59 -11.07
CA LEU A 152 -13.70 -3.60 -10.02
C LEU A 152 -13.65 -4.26 -8.63
N LEU A 153 -12.78 -3.76 -7.78
CA LEU A 153 -12.71 -4.14 -6.38
C LEU A 153 -13.59 -3.20 -5.55
N LEU A 154 -14.60 -3.77 -4.90
CA LEU A 154 -15.64 -3.07 -4.18
C LEU A 154 -15.61 -3.43 -2.69
N LEU A 155 -15.82 -2.45 -1.81
CA LEU A 155 -16.14 -2.69 -0.40
C LEU A 155 -17.59 -2.30 -0.13
N ASP A 156 -18.32 -3.15 0.61
CA ASP A 156 -19.62 -2.79 1.17
C ASP A 156 -19.42 -2.00 2.49
N CYS A 157 -19.51 -0.67 2.41
CA CYS A 157 -19.32 0.23 3.55
C CYS A 157 -20.60 0.45 4.37
N ASN A 158 -21.60 -0.45 4.31
CA ASN A 158 -22.78 -0.37 5.17
C ASN A 158 -22.46 -0.77 6.62
N LEU A 159 -21.81 0.14 7.36
CA LEU A 159 -21.30 -0.09 8.72
C LEU A 159 -22.39 -0.37 9.78
N ALA A 160 -23.66 -0.14 9.45
CA ALA A 160 -24.77 -0.50 10.33
C ALA A 160 -25.03 -2.02 10.40
N LYS A 161 -24.44 -2.81 9.49
CA LYS A 161 -24.53 -4.28 9.51
C LYS A 161 -23.29 -4.88 10.18
N GLN A 162 -23.48 -5.97 10.93
CA GLN A 162 -22.39 -6.74 11.56
C GLN A 162 -21.37 -7.31 10.56
N ALA A 163 -21.71 -7.38 9.27
CA ALA A 163 -20.86 -7.88 8.18
C ALA A 163 -20.41 -6.76 7.22
N SER A 164 -20.16 -5.56 7.74
CA SER A 164 -19.64 -4.44 6.95
C SER A 164 -18.15 -4.63 6.63
N GLY A 165 -17.71 -4.08 5.49
CA GLY A 165 -16.32 -4.22 5.01
C GLY A 165 -16.08 -5.42 4.08
N ALA A 166 -17.13 -6.18 3.74
CA ALA A 166 -17.01 -7.27 2.78
C ALA A 166 -16.44 -6.79 1.44
N VAL A 167 -15.49 -7.54 0.90
CA VAL A 167 -14.82 -7.26 -0.37
C VAL A 167 -15.45 -8.09 -1.47
N ILE A 168 -15.89 -7.41 -2.53
CA ILE A 168 -16.63 -7.99 -3.65
C ILE A 168 -15.92 -7.61 -4.94
N VAL A 169 -15.86 -8.52 -5.91
CA VAL A 169 -15.38 -8.20 -7.26
C VAL A 169 -16.58 -7.95 -8.15
N ALA A 170 -16.77 -6.70 -8.56
CA ALA A 170 -17.85 -6.31 -9.45
C ALA A 170 -17.49 -6.66 -10.89
N LEU A 171 -18.24 -7.60 -11.46
CA LEU A 171 -18.06 -8.06 -12.84
C LEU A 171 -18.80 -7.12 -13.81
N PRO A 172 -18.23 -6.83 -14.99
CA PRO A 172 -18.75 -5.81 -15.90
C PRO A 172 -20.09 -6.19 -16.52
N LEU A 173 -20.33 -7.48 -16.77
CA LEU A 173 -21.50 -7.97 -17.51
C LEU A 173 -22.54 -8.62 -16.60
N ASP A 174 -22.14 -9.09 -15.42
CA ASP A 174 -23.02 -9.79 -14.49
C ASP A 174 -23.70 -8.83 -13.52
N LYS A 175 -24.90 -9.22 -13.07
CA LYS A 175 -25.65 -8.51 -12.02
C LYS A 175 -24.98 -8.72 -10.65
N ARG A 176 -25.27 -7.82 -9.71
CA ARG A 176 -24.69 -7.88 -8.34
C ARG A 176 -24.82 -9.24 -7.65
N SER A 177 -25.92 -9.97 -7.85
CA SER A 177 -26.14 -11.27 -7.19
C SER A 177 -25.10 -12.32 -7.57
N ASP A 178 -24.40 -12.13 -8.69
CA ASP A 178 -23.48 -13.08 -9.26
C ASP A 178 -22.01 -12.64 -9.04
N TRP A 179 -21.80 -11.47 -8.43
CA TRP A 179 -20.47 -10.96 -8.10
C TRP A 179 -19.88 -11.75 -6.93
N PRO A 180 -18.64 -12.29 -7.07
CA PRO A 180 -18.04 -13.06 -6.01
C PRO A 180 -17.65 -12.17 -4.82
N ALA A 181 -18.04 -12.60 -3.62
CA ALA A 181 -17.48 -12.08 -2.37
C ALA A 181 -16.14 -12.79 -2.11
N VAL A 182 -15.05 -12.02 -2.04
CA VAL A 182 -13.68 -12.56 -2.06
C VAL A 182 -12.99 -12.50 -0.69
N ALA A 183 -13.45 -11.62 0.20
CA ALA A 183 -13.00 -11.51 1.58
C ALA A 183 -14.05 -10.82 2.45
N SER A 184 -13.96 -10.98 3.77
CA SER A 184 -14.81 -10.30 4.75
C SER A 184 -14.30 -8.91 5.14
N SER A 185 -13.04 -8.60 4.81
CA SER A 185 -12.40 -7.31 5.08
C SER A 185 -11.31 -7.00 4.04
N PHE A 186 -10.90 -5.73 3.93
CA PHE A 186 -9.83 -5.33 3.03
C PHE A 186 -8.47 -5.91 3.45
N ALA A 187 -8.17 -5.97 4.75
CA ALA A 187 -6.98 -6.64 5.27
C ALA A 187 -6.94 -8.13 4.89
N GLU A 188 -8.06 -8.85 5.00
CA GLU A 188 -8.13 -10.25 4.58
C GLU A 188 -7.93 -10.40 3.06
N PHE A 189 -8.49 -9.50 2.25
CA PHE A 189 -8.26 -9.50 0.80
C PHE A 189 -6.78 -9.31 0.47
N LEU A 190 -6.10 -8.34 1.09
CA LEU A 190 -4.67 -8.09 0.88
C LEU A 190 -3.83 -9.31 1.25
N ASP A 191 -4.12 -9.96 2.38
CA ASP A 191 -3.42 -11.15 2.83
C ASP A 191 -3.57 -12.30 1.84
N ARG A 192 -4.81 -12.60 1.43
CA ARG A 192 -5.07 -13.68 0.47
C ARG A 192 -4.44 -13.40 -0.88
N LEU A 193 -4.50 -12.16 -1.35
CA LEU A 193 -3.85 -11.77 -2.60
C LEU A 193 -2.32 -11.93 -2.49
N ALA A 194 -1.74 -11.59 -1.34
CA ALA A 194 -0.32 -11.78 -1.08
C ALA A 194 0.09 -13.26 -1.01
N GLU A 195 -0.67 -14.09 -0.30
CA GLU A 195 -0.47 -15.53 -0.17
C GLU A 195 -0.57 -16.25 -1.51
N THR A 196 -1.51 -15.82 -2.35
CA THR A 196 -1.74 -16.38 -3.68
C THR A 196 -0.91 -15.70 -4.77
N GLN A 197 0.00 -14.80 -4.39
CA GLN A 197 0.95 -14.13 -5.28
C GLN A 197 0.26 -13.43 -6.46
N GLY A 198 -0.89 -12.81 -6.20
CA GLY A 198 -1.70 -12.12 -7.20
C GLY A 198 -2.60 -13.01 -8.05
N ASP A 199 -2.82 -14.28 -7.69
CA ASP A 199 -3.83 -15.11 -8.36
C ASP A 199 -5.25 -14.64 -8.02
N LYS A 200 -6.17 -14.73 -8.98
CA LYS A 200 -7.60 -14.50 -8.76
C LYS A 200 -8.21 -15.72 -8.07
N TYR A 201 -7.91 -15.88 -6.78
CA TYR A 201 -8.23 -17.09 -6.00
C TYR A 201 -9.73 -17.42 -5.91
N TRP A 202 -10.60 -16.44 -6.15
CA TRP A 202 -12.06 -16.61 -6.19
C TRP A 202 -12.57 -17.22 -7.50
N GLU A 203 -11.76 -17.23 -8.56
CA GLU A 203 -12.14 -17.85 -9.82
C GLU A 203 -11.97 -19.36 -9.74
N VAL A 204 -13.09 -20.06 -9.51
CA VAL A 204 -13.12 -21.52 -9.65
C VAL A 204 -13.03 -21.86 -11.13
N ARG A 205 -11.96 -22.56 -11.55
CA ARG A 205 -11.93 -23.14 -12.89
C ARG A 205 -12.99 -24.25 -12.93
N LYS A 206 -14.02 -24.05 -13.76
CA LYS A 206 -14.90 -25.14 -14.18
C LYS A 206 -14.17 -26.10 -15.09
#